data_AF-A0A351LC58-F1
#
_entry.id   AF-A0A351LC58-F1
#
_cell.length_a   1.000
_cell.length_b   1.000
_cell.length_c   1.000
_cell.angle_alpha   90.00
_cell.angle_beta   90.00
_cell.angle_gamma   90.00
#
_symmetry.space_group_name_H-M   'P 1'
#
loop_
_entity.id
_entity.type
_entity.pdbx_description
1 polymer ?
#
loop_
_entity_poly.entity_id
_entity_poly.type
_entity_poly.pdbx_seq_one_letter_code
_entity_poly.pdbx_strand_id
1 'polypeptide(L)' 'MNVRSAPGLDRNILHYGVPGDLVTVEESSQEFQGYRWHRVKFPSNATGWVREDLLSIWPQGCIITCPHN' A
#
# COMPACT_ATOMS: atom_id res chain seq x y z
N MET A 1 -1.06 0.30 -9.16
CA MET A 1 -1.31 1.35 -8.16
C MET A 1 -0.40 2.55 -8.41
N ASN A 2 -0.88 3.77 -8.18
CA ASN A 2 -0.02 4.97 -8.29
C ASN A 2 0.69 5.20 -6.95
N VAL A 3 2.00 5.41 -7.01
CA VAL A 3 2.88 5.70 -5.88
C VAL A 3 3.26 7.18 -5.94
N ARG A 4 2.83 7.94 -4.94
CA ARG A 4 2.99 9.39 -4.89
C ARG A 4 4.12 9.80 -3.94
N SER A 5 4.67 11.00 -4.14
CA SER A 5 5.72 11.53 -3.24
C SER A 5 5.24 11.87 -1.84
N ALA A 6 3.95 12.16 -1.69
CA ALA A 6 3.32 12.55 -0.44
C ALA A 6 1.86 12.09 -0.40
N PRO A 7 1.24 11.98 0.80
CA PRO A 7 -0.18 11.72 0.92
C PRO A 7 -1.00 12.86 0.29
N GLY A 8 -1.93 12.50 -0.60
CA GLY A 8 -2.86 13.43 -1.24
C GLY A 8 -3.16 13.12 -2.71
N LEU A 9 -4.37 13.49 -3.16
CA LEU A 9 -4.84 13.27 -4.53
C LEU A 9 -4.18 14.20 -5.57
N ASP A 10 -3.64 15.33 -5.13
CA ASP A 10 -2.98 16.34 -5.98
C ASP A 10 -1.44 16.22 -6.00
N ARG A 11 -0.88 15.16 -5.39
CA ARG A 11 0.58 15.00 -5.28
C ARG A 11 1.18 14.33 -6.51
N ASN A 12 2.39 14.72 -6.88
CA ASN A 12 3.05 14.16 -8.06
C ASN A 12 3.22 12.64 -7.95
N ILE A 13 2.93 11.93 -9.04
CA ILE A 13 3.08 10.48 -9.12
C ILE A 13 4.56 10.21 -9.42
N LEU A 14 5.27 9.63 -8.45
CA LEU A 14 6.68 9.27 -8.62
C LEU A 14 6.83 7.98 -9.43
N HIS A 15 6.01 6.99 -9.08
CA HIS A 15 6.07 5.65 -9.65
C HIS A 15 4.67 5.05 -9.74
N TYR A 16 4.57 3.93 -10.44
CA TYR A 16 3.41 3.07 -10.38
C TYR A 16 3.86 1.65 -10.03
N GLY A 17 3.16 1.02 -9.11
CA GLY A 17 3.28 -0.42 -8.90
C GLY A 17 2.30 -1.16 -9.79
N VAL A 18 2.62 -2.39 -10.13
CA VAL A 18 1.72 -3.29 -10.87
C VAL A 18 0.99 -4.20 -9.88
N PRO A 19 -0.27 -4.61 -10.16
CA PRO A 19 -0.94 -5.59 -9.32
C PRO A 19 -0.16 -6.91 -9.32
N GLY A 20 0.12 -7.43 -8.12
CA GLY A 20 0.98 -8.61 -7.91
C GLY A 20 2.40 -8.26 -7.47
N ASP A 21 2.80 -7.00 -7.53
CA ASP A 21 4.08 -6.56 -6.97
C ASP A 21 4.03 -6.56 -5.44
N LEU A 22 5.03 -7.20 -4.82
CA LEU A 22 5.14 -7.26 -3.37
C LEU A 22 5.92 -6.05 -2.87
N VAL A 23 5.29 -5.30 -1.97
CA VAL A 23 5.87 -4.11 -1.36
C VAL A 23 5.84 -4.21 0.15
N THR A 24 6.83 -3.63 0.81
CA THR A 24 6.90 -3.57 2.27
C THR A 24 6.28 -2.26 2.73
N VAL A 25 5.28 -2.32 3.62
CA VAL A 25 4.74 -1.13 4.27
C VAL A 25 5.69 -0.73 5.40
N GLU A 26 6.29 0.46 5.32
CA GLU A 26 7.19 0.99 6.34
C GLU A 26 6.46 1.92 7.33
N GLU A 27 5.51 2.71 6.85
CA GLU A 27 4.82 3.72 7.66
C GLU A 27 3.38 3.91 7.18
N SER A 28 2.49 4.35 8.08
CA SER A 28 1.13 4.75 7.73
C SER A 28 0.91 6.21 8.10
N SER A 29 0.30 6.99 7.21
CA SER A 29 -0.06 8.37 7.48
C SER A 29 -1.34 8.41 8.30
N GLN A 30 -1.55 9.55 8.95
CA GLN A 30 -2.87 9.92 9.43
C GLN A 30 -3.81 10.12 8.23
N GLU A 31 -5.10 9.89 8.44
CA GLU A 31 -6.12 10.03 7.40
C GLU A 31 -6.03 11.45 6.81
N PHE A 32 -5.77 11.52 5.50
CA PHE A 32 -5.59 12.78 4.79
C PHE A 32 -6.54 12.83 3.61
N GLN A 33 -7.44 13.81 3.64
CA GLN A 33 -8.56 13.97 2.69
C GLN A 33 -9.50 12.74 2.66
N GLY A 34 -9.79 12.15 3.82
CA GLY A 34 -10.70 11.00 3.95
C GLY A 34 -10.10 9.67 3.47
N TYR A 35 -8.79 9.62 3.22
CA TYR A 35 -8.10 8.39 2.86
C TYR A 35 -6.86 8.20 3.71
N ARG A 36 -6.62 6.94 4.12
CA ARG A 36 -5.38 6.53 4.76
C ARG A 36 -4.34 6.21 3.69
N TRP A 37 -3.12 6.68 3.90
CA TRP A 37 -2.00 6.42 3.01
C TRP A 37 -0.96 5.59 3.74
N HIS A 38 -0.34 4.67 3.02
CA HIS A 38 0.74 3.84 3.50
C HIS A 38 1.98 4.12 2.68
N ARG A 39 3.07 4.40 3.38
CA ARG A 39 4.38 4.51 2.78
C ARG A 39 4.91 3.12 2.54
N VAL A 40 5.07 2.79 1.26
CA VAL A 40 5.57 1.49 0.83
C VAL A 40 6.97 1.63 0.25
N LYS A 41 7.77 0.59 0.44
CA LYS A 41 9.11 0.43 -0.11
C LYS A 41 9.13 -0.76 -1.06
N PHE A 42 9.57 -0.48 -2.28
CA PHE A 42 9.76 -1.47 -3.32
C PHE A 42 11.11 -2.15 -3.17
N PRO A 43 11.27 -3.38 -3.68
CA PRO A 43 12.55 -4.08 -3.72
C PRO A 43 13.62 -3.32 -4.51
N SER A 44 13.21 -2.46 -5.45
CA SER A 44 14.10 -1.54 -6.19
C SER A 44 14.60 -0.35 -5.36
N ASN A 45 14.37 -0.35 -4.04
CA ASN A 45 14.67 0.73 -3.10
C ASN A 45 13.89 2.04 -3.36
N ALA A 46 12.91 2.02 -4.27
CA ALA A 46 11.97 3.11 -4.47
C ALA A 46 10.99 3.17 -3.28
N THR A 47 10.67 4.37 -2.81
CA THR A 47 9.71 4.57 -1.73
C THR A 47 8.65 5.58 -2.15
N GLY A 48 7.44 5.44 -1.61
CA GLY A 48 6.42 6.45 -1.77
C GLY A 48 5.10 6.05 -1.13
N TRP A 49 4.09 6.91 -1.31
CA TRP A 49 2.80 6.81 -0.66
C TRP A 49 1.78 6.19 -1.59
N VAL A 50 1.11 5.15 -1.10
CA VAL A 50 0.03 4.46 -1.79
C VAL A 50 -1.20 4.52 -0.89
N ARG A 51 -2.36 4.68 -1.50
CA ARG A 51 -3.64 4.69 -0.78
C ARG A 51 -3.95 3.29 -0.25
N GLU A 52 -4.47 3.21 0.97
CA GLU A 52 -4.86 1.94 1.61
C GLU A 52 -5.80 1.09 0.75
N ASP A 53 -6.79 1.72 0.13
CA ASP A 53 -7.76 1.09 -0.78
C ASP A 53 -7.12 0.37 -1.99
N LEU A 54 -5.89 0.74 -2.37
CA LEU A 54 -5.15 0.10 -3.47
C LEU A 54 -4.19 -1.00 -2.98
N LEU A 55 -4.08 -1.21 -1.67
CA LEU A 55 -3.22 -2.20 -1.05
C LEU A 55 -4.06 -3.34 -0.52
N SER A 56 -3.75 -4.55 -0.97
CA SER A 56 -4.28 -5.76 -0.35
C SER A 56 -3.31 -6.16 0.76
N ILE A 57 -3.53 -5.65 1.97
CA ILE A 57 -2.75 -6.08 3.14
C ILE A 57 -3.27 -7.47 3.52
N TRP A 58 -2.43 -8.48 3.36
CA TRP A 58 -2.78 -9.82 3.81
C TRP A 58 -2.65 -9.81 5.34
N PRO A 59 -3.73 -10.04 6.10
CA PRO A 59 -3.61 -10.19 7.53
C PRO A 59 -2.71 -11.39 7.77
N GLN A 60 -1.49 -11.14 8.26
CA GLN A 60 -0.56 -12.16 8.72
C GLN A 60 -1.13 -12.75 10.00
N GLY A 61 -2.19 -13.56 9.89
CA GLY A 61 -2.96 -13.95 11.07
C GLY A 61 -4.26 -14.71 10.83
N CYS A 62 -4.61 -15.10 9.61
CA CYS A 62 -5.62 -16.15 9.43
C CYS A 62 -4.97 -17.38 8.83
N ILE A 63 -4.56 -18.29 9.71
CA ILE A 63 -4.41 -19.71 9.36
C ILE A 63 -5.82 -20.17 9.02
N ILE A 64 -6.17 -20.14 7.73
CA ILE A 64 -7.42 -20.71 7.24
C ILE A 64 -7.25 -22.23 7.35
N THR A 65 -7.50 -22.82 8.52
CA THR A 65 -8.01 -24.20 8.53
C THR A 65 -9.42 -24.12 7.99
N CYS A 66 -9.57 -24.30 6.68
CA CYS A 66 -10.87 -24.54 6.08
C CYS A 66 -11.44 -25.83 6.71
N PRO A 67 -12.59 -25.84 7.40
CA PRO A 67 -13.34 -27.08 7.52
C PRO A 67 -13.98 -27.33 6.15
N HIS A 68 -13.38 -28.25 5.40
CA HIS A 68 -14.04 -28.87 4.25
C HIS A 68 -15.23 -29.65 4.81
N ASN A 69 -16.45 -29.22 4.46
CA ASN A 69 -17.68 -29.94 4.76
C ASN A 69 -17.88 -31.07 3.74
#